data_AF-A0A970FQJ0-F1
#
_entry.id   AF-A0A970FQJ0-F1
#
_cell.length_a   1.000
_cell.length_b   1.000
_cell.length_c   1.000
_cell.angle_alpha   90.00
_cell.angle_beta   90.00
_cell.angle_gamma   90.00
#
_symmetry.space_group_name_H-M   'P 1'
#
loop_
_entity.id
_entity.type
_entity.pdbx_description
1 polymer ?
#
loop_
_entity_poly.entity_id
_entity_poly.type
_entity_poly.pdbx_seq_one_letter_code
_entity_poly.pdbx_strand_id
1 'polypeptide(L)'
;MAKRITFLLVFIFVTILASVTALAGTETTTPEAGFTEDKIHLTEPLSIDDLERTYSELFFNPDSSSNVKIVDEIKYKRSASVVHNRRHRFYCSGQEWKKDDPLVMLMYIKKDGEYVPLNDVDTGINLTEQPYYLSTTVDLEYIGLNKVNDVRIIIFRKSDAGNLVKGGNVQIENLQISFRDWNFIEKVEITFKNLTGK
;
A
#
# COMPACT_ATOMS: atom_id res chain seq x y z
N MET A 1 30.94 2.01 58.67
CA MET A 1 30.68 1.64 57.25
C MET A 1 31.54 2.40 56.22
N ALA A 2 32.43 3.32 56.62
CA ALA A 2 33.28 4.07 55.68
C ALA A 2 34.41 3.24 55.02
N LYS A 3 34.95 2.22 55.70
CA LYS A 3 36.08 1.41 55.18
C LYS A 3 35.72 0.50 53.98
N ARG A 4 34.43 0.21 53.76
CA ARG A 4 33.97 -0.61 52.63
C ARG A 4 33.74 0.21 51.35
N ILE A 5 33.48 1.52 51.50
CA ILE A 5 33.26 2.44 50.37
C ILE A 5 34.60 2.83 49.74
N THR A 6 35.66 2.97 50.55
CA THR A 6 37.00 3.30 50.03
C THR A 6 37.57 2.18 49.15
N PHE A 7 37.29 0.92 49.49
CA PHE A 7 37.77 -0.23 48.70
C PHE A 7 37.08 -0.32 47.32
N LEU A 8 35.79 0.03 47.25
CA LEU A 8 35.04 0.04 46.00
C LEU A 8 35.49 1.17 45.06
N LEU A 9 35.80 2.35 45.61
CA LEU A 9 36.30 3.50 44.83
C LEU A 9 37.69 3.26 44.24
N VAL A 10 38.58 2.57 44.96
CA VAL A 10 39.89 2.19 44.45
C VAL A 10 39.77 1.16 43.31
N PHE A 11 38.84 0.21 43.41
CA PHE A 11 38.62 -0.81 42.37
C PHE A 11 38.06 -0.23 41.06
N ILE A 12 37.21 0.79 41.15
CA ILE A 12 36.68 1.51 39.97
C ILE A 12 37.79 2.34 39.29
N PHE A 13 38.70 2.96 40.06
CA PHE A 13 39.79 3.73 39.45
C PHE A 13 40.86 2.86 38.78
N VAL A 14 41.11 1.64 39.27
CA VAL A 14 42.07 0.70 38.64
C VAL A 14 41.51 0.10 37.34
N THR A 15 40.19 -0.06 37.22
CA THR A 15 39.57 -0.64 36.01
C THR A 15 39.47 0.34 34.83
N ILE A 16 39.57 1.65 35.06
CA ILE A 16 39.50 2.67 33.99
C ILE A 16 40.87 2.93 33.34
N LEU A 17 41.97 2.46 33.93
CA LEU A 17 43.34 2.69 33.45
C LEU A 17 43.92 1.59 32.54
N ALA A 18 43.15 0.55 32.20
CA ALA A 18 43.65 -0.61 31.46
C ALA A 18 43.24 -0.71 29.98
N SER A 19 42.41 0.19 29.45
CA SER A 19 42.08 0.20 28.02
C SER A 19 43.04 1.11 27.25
N VAL A 20 44.29 0.68 27.14
CA VAL A 20 45.27 1.26 26.21
C VAL A 20 45.02 0.67 24.82
N THR A 21 44.96 1.57 23.86
CA THR A 21 44.77 1.41 22.42
C THR A 21 45.52 0.24 21.80
N ALA A 22 44.81 -0.76 21.28
CA ALA A 22 45.33 -1.66 20.26
C ALA A 22 45.10 -1.01 18.88
N LEU A 23 46.05 -0.15 18.47
CA LEU A 23 46.19 0.28 17.09
C LEU A 23 46.94 -0.82 16.34
N ALA A 24 46.24 -1.57 15.50
CA ALA A 24 46.85 -2.45 14.52
C ALA A 24 46.32 -2.05 13.14
N GLY A 25 47.13 -1.27 12.42
CA GLY A 25 46.93 -1.04 11.00
C GLY A 25 47.38 -2.28 10.21
N THR A 26 46.54 -2.75 9.31
CA THR A 26 47.00 -3.40 8.08
C THR A 26 45.90 -3.25 7.04
N GLU A 27 46.19 -2.48 5.99
CA GLU A 27 45.35 -2.38 4.80
C GLU A 27 45.27 -3.76 4.14
N THR A 28 44.05 -4.27 3.96
CA THR A 28 43.77 -5.33 2.98
C THR A 28 42.48 -4.96 2.28
N THR A 29 42.63 -4.53 1.03
CA THR A 29 41.57 -4.29 0.07
C THR A 29 41.02 -5.62 -0.41
N THR A 30 39.88 -6.04 0.11
CA THR A 30 39.02 -7.06 -0.53
C THR A 30 37.58 -6.82 -0.09
N PRO A 31 36.66 -6.37 -0.96
CA PRO A 31 35.26 -6.29 -0.59
C PRO A 31 34.66 -7.70 -0.66
N GLU A 32 34.51 -8.33 0.50
CA GLU A 32 33.56 -9.44 0.65
C GLU A 32 32.16 -8.91 0.39
N ALA A 33 31.51 -9.45 -0.63
CA ALA A 33 30.10 -9.25 -0.92
C ALA A 33 29.27 -9.88 0.21
N GLY A 34 29.11 -9.14 1.30
CA GLY A 34 28.08 -9.39 2.28
C GLY A 34 26.74 -8.99 1.69
N PHE A 35 25.86 -9.96 1.46
CA PHE A 35 24.43 -9.71 1.35
C PHE A 35 23.97 -9.11 2.68
N THR A 36 24.01 -7.78 2.79
CA THR A 36 23.19 -7.09 3.77
C THR A 36 21.75 -7.24 3.32
N GLU A 37 20.92 -7.84 4.17
CA GLU A 37 19.48 -7.62 4.15
C GLU A 37 19.26 -6.13 4.46
N ASP A 38 19.54 -5.27 3.47
CA ASP A 38 19.10 -3.90 3.49
C ASP A 38 17.59 -3.99 3.44
N LYS A 39 16.95 -3.84 4.61
CA LYS A 39 15.56 -3.38 4.66
C LYS A 39 15.56 -2.07 3.90
N ILE A 40 15.17 -2.14 2.63
CA ILE A 40 15.08 -0.98 1.76
C ILE A 40 14.00 -0.09 2.36
N HIS A 41 14.40 0.84 3.21
CA HIS A 41 13.59 2.01 3.51
C HIS A 41 13.55 2.80 2.22
N LEU A 42 12.53 2.54 1.40
CA LEU A 42 12.22 3.32 0.21
C LEU A 42 11.89 4.74 0.64
N THR A 43 12.91 5.59 0.69
CA THR A 43 12.79 7.05 0.86
C THR A 43 12.42 7.74 -0.45
N GLU A 44 12.51 7.03 -1.57
CA GLU A 44 12.11 7.52 -2.89
C GLU A 44 10.61 7.29 -3.15
N PRO A 45 9.98 8.18 -3.94
CA PRO A 45 8.59 8.00 -4.35
C PRO A 45 8.45 6.70 -5.15
N LEU A 46 7.37 5.95 -4.88
CA LEU A 46 7.04 4.74 -5.62
C LEU A 46 6.76 5.08 -7.09
N SER A 47 7.51 4.44 -7.99
CA SER A 47 7.28 4.48 -9.43
C SER A 47 6.30 3.38 -9.82
N ILE A 48 5.09 3.76 -10.26
CA ILE A 48 4.06 2.81 -10.68
C ILE A 48 4.55 1.99 -11.88
N ASP A 49 5.16 2.65 -12.86
CA ASP A 49 5.69 2.01 -14.07
C ASP A 49 6.74 0.93 -13.73
N ASP A 50 7.59 1.18 -12.72
CA ASP A 50 8.57 0.19 -12.28
C ASP A 50 7.92 -0.99 -11.56
N LEU A 51 6.90 -0.75 -10.74
CA LEU A 51 6.11 -1.82 -10.11
C LEU A 51 5.42 -2.68 -11.17
N GLU A 52 4.74 -2.05 -12.12
CA GLU A 52 4.01 -2.73 -13.18
C GLU A 52 4.93 -3.54 -14.08
N ARG A 53 6.12 -3.01 -14.41
CA ARG A 53 7.14 -3.73 -15.17
C ARG A 53 7.70 -4.91 -14.38
N THR A 54 8.08 -4.69 -13.12
CA THR A 54 8.73 -5.70 -12.27
C THR A 54 7.77 -6.83 -11.89
N TYR A 55 6.51 -6.50 -11.60
CA TYR A 55 5.51 -7.44 -11.11
C TYR A 55 4.38 -7.69 -12.11
N SER A 56 4.64 -7.52 -13.41
CA SER A 56 3.66 -7.67 -14.49
C SER A 56 2.87 -8.99 -14.42
N GLU A 57 3.56 -10.11 -14.24
CA GLU A 57 2.92 -11.43 -14.06
C GLU A 57 2.01 -11.48 -12.83
N LEU A 58 2.47 -10.91 -11.71
CA LEU A 58 1.67 -10.87 -10.49
C LEU A 58 0.43 -9.98 -10.66
N PHE A 59 0.58 -8.83 -11.31
CA PHE A 59 -0.45 -7.80 -11.40
C PHE A 59 -1.47 -8.07 -12.50
N PHE A 60 -1.05 -8.66 -13.61
CA PHE A 60 -1.85 -8.72 -14.84
C PHE A 60 -2.24 -10.12 -15.28
N ASN A 61 -1.66 -11.19 -14.72
CA ASN A 61 -2.12 -12.55 -15.00
C ASN A 61 -3.59 -12.72 -14.52
N PRO A 62 -4.54 -13.14 -15.38
CA PRO A 62 -5.96 -13.28 -15.01
C PRO A 62 -6.20 -14.18 -13.79
N ASP A 63 -5.35 -15.18 -13.57
CA ASP A 63 -5.45 -16.14 -12.47
C ASP A 63 -4.70 -15.70 -11.21
N SER A 64 -4.21 -14.45 -11.18
CA SER A 64 -3.65 -13.85 -9.98
C SER A 64 -4.72 -13.52 -8.95
N SER A 65 -4.58 -14.15 -7.80
CA SER A 65 -5.32 -13.91 -6.56
C SER A 65 -4.40 -14.20 -5.38
N SER A 66 -4.69 -13.62 -4.23
CA SER A 66 -3.93 -13.87 -3.00
C SER A 66 -4.89 -14.07 -1.83
N ASN A 67 -4.57 -15.03 -0.97
CA ASN A 67 -5.31 -15.26 0.28
C ASN A 67 -4.77 -14.43 1.45
N VAL A 68 -3.73 -13.62 1.21
CA VAL A 68 -3.18 -12.70 2.20
C VAL A 68 -4.21 -11.61 2.50
N LYS A 69 -4.47 -11.37 3.79
CA LYS A 69 -5.30 -10.26 4.25
C LYS A 69 -4.43 -9.21 4.91
N ILE A 70 -4.23 -8.08 4.22
CA ILE A 70 -3.51 -6.90 4.70
C ILE A 70 -4.50 -5.85 5.22
N VAL A 71 -5.69 -5.80 4.61
CA VAL A 71 -6.82 -4.96 5.00
C VAL A 71 -7.99 -5.83 5.45
N ASP A 72 -8.89 -5.26 6.25
CA ASP A 72 -10.03 -5.99 6.83
C ASP A 72 -11.01 -6.47 5.73
N GLU A 73 -11.49 -5.51 4.94
CA GLU A 73 -12.46 -5.70 3.87
C GLU A 73 -12.37 -4.55 2.88
N ILE A 74 -12.35 -4.85 1.58
CA ILE A 74 -12.43 -3.84 0.53
C ILE A 74 -13.89 -3.55 0.24
N LYS A 75 -14.33 -2.34 0.59
CA LYS A 75 -15.69 -1.86 0.36
C LYS A 75 -15.69 -0.89 -0.81
N TYR A 76 -16.84 -0.81 -1.47
CA TYR A 76 -17.08 0.21 -2.46
C TYR A 76 -18.50 0.73 -2.37
N LYS A 77 -18.69 2.00 -2.74
CA LYS A 77 -20.00 2.62 -2.88
C LYS A 77 -20.05 3.47 -4.13
N ARG A 78 -21.20 3.45 -4.82
CA ARG A 78 -21.45 4.38 -5.92
C ARG A 78 -21.73 5.77 -5.34
N SER A 79 -21.11 6.79 -5.91
CA SER A 79 -21.38 8.18 -5.54
C SER A 79 -22.78 8.57 -6.01
N ALA A 80 -23.57 9.13 -5.09
CA ALA A 80 -24.89 9.66 -5.36
C ALA A 80 -24.77 10.99 -6.15
N SER A 81 -24.46 10.89 -7.44
CA SER A 81 -24.32 12.05 -8.34
C SER A 81 -25.03 11.79 -9.65
N VAL A 82 -25.82 12.78 -10.08
CA VAL A 82 -26.43 12.82 -11.42
C VAL A 82 -25.43 13.27 -12.49
N VAL A 83 -24.36 13.97 -12.09
CA VAL A 83 -23.28 14.44 -12.99
C VAL A 83 -22.21 13.35 -13.16
N HIS A 84 -21.87 12.68 -12.06
CA HIS A 84 -20.86 11.62 -12.04
C HIS A 84 -21.53 10.26 -11.83
N ASN A 85 -22.37 9.85 -12.79
CA ASN A 85 -23.15 8.61 -12.71
C ASN A 85 -22.28 7.33 -12.71
N ARG A 86 -21.02 7.42 -13.12
CA ARG A 86 -20.05 6.31 -13.16
C ARG A 86 -19.18 6.21 -11.91
N ARG A 87 -19.28 7.17 -11.00
CA ARG A 87 -18.32 7.35 -9.92
C ARG A 87 -18.54 6.38 -8.79
N HIS A 88 -17.48 5.71 -8.40
CA HIS A 88 -17.43 4.79 -7.29
C HIS A 88 -16.28 5.18 -6.37
N ARG A 89 -16.51 5.06 -5.07
CA ARG A 89 -15.48 5.23 -4.05
C ARG A 89 -15.18 3.87 -3.45
N PHE A 90 -13.93 3.44 -3.56
CA PHE A 90 -13.38 2.26 -2.92
C PHE A 90 -12.69 2.68 -1.64
N TYR A 91 -12.84 1.90 -0.58
CA TYR A 91 -12.23 2.18 0.71
C TYR A 91 -12.03 0.92 1.53
N CYS A 92 -10.95 0.91 2.30
CA CYS A 92 -10.63 -0.16 3.24
C CYS A 92 -9.75 0.38 4.37
N SER A 93 -9.68 -0.39 5.44
CA SER A 93 -8.79 -0.15 6.57
C SER A 93 -7.77 -1.26 6.66
N GLY A 94 -6.51 -0.90 6.89
CA GLY A 94 -5.48 -1.85 7.30
C GLY A 94 -5.83 -2.55 8.60
N GLN A 95 -5.19 -3.68 8.86
CA GLN A 95 -5.28 -4.34 10.17
C GLN A 95 -4.52 -3.57 11.26
N GLU A 96 -3.48 -2.82 10.87
CA GLU A 96 -2.61 -2.07 11.78
C GLU A 96 -2.30 -0.69 11.21
N TRP A 97 -2.27 0.33 12.06
CA TRP A 97 -1.80 1.66 11.70
C TRP A 97 -0.27 1.70 11.75
N LYS A 98 0.38 2.01 10.62
CA LYS A 98 1.83 2.17 10.52
C LYS A 98 2.16 3.41 9.71
N LYS A 99 2.64 4.45 10.39
CA LYS A 99 2.96 5.73 9.74
C LYS A 99 4.14 5.62 8.77
N ASP A 100 5.20 4.94 9.20
CA ASP A 100 6.46 4.85 8.46
C ASP A 100 6.47 3.70 7.44
N ASP A 101 5.38 2.94 7.38
CA ASP A 101 5.17 1.84 6.45
C ASP A 101 3.71 1.85 5.96
N PRO A 102 3.33 2.86 5.17
CA PRO A 102 1.97 3.03 4.73
C PRO A 102 1.53 1.88 3.81
N LEU A 103 0.23 1.68 3.75
CA LEU A 103 -0.38 0.83 2.74
C LEU A 103 -0.33 1.53 1.40
N VAL A 104 -0.11 0.74 0.36
CA VAL A 104 -0.19 1.14 -1.04
C VAL A 104 -1.34 0.37 -1.68
N MET A 105 -2.19 1.07 -2.42
CA MET A 105 -3.28 0.48 -3.19
C MET A 105 -3.19 0.92 -4.65
N LEU A 106 -3.18 -0.08 -5.54
CA LEU A 106 -3.28 0.08 -6.99
C LEU A 106 -4.57 -0.59 -7.47
N MET A 107 -5.22 0.00 -8.46
CA MET A 107 -6.47 -0.49 -9.02
C MET A 107 -6.40 -0.60 -10.53
N TYR A 108 -6.98 -1.67 -11.05
CA TYR A 108 -7.02 -1.94 -12.48
C TYR A 108 -8.43 -2.40 -12.87
N ILE A 109 -8.84 -2.06 -14.09
CA ILE A 109 -10.07 -2.56 -14.68
C ILE A 109 -9.74 -3.40 -15.92
N LYS A 110 -10.41 -4.53 -16.08
CA LYS A 110 -10.23 -5.37 -17.27
C LYS A 110 -10.98 -4.77 -18.47
N LYS A 111 -10.25 -4.50 -19.54
CA LYS A 111 -10.76 -3.97 -20.81
C LYS A 111 -10.17 -4.76 -21.97
N ASP A 112 -11.05 -5.30 -22.81
CA ASP A 112 -10.67 -6.09 -23.98
C ASP A 112 -9.68 -7.24 -23.70
N GLY A 113 -9.73 -7.80 -22.49
CA GLY A 113 -8.86 -8.89 -22.04
C GLY A 113 -7.65 -8.44 -21.23
N GLU A 114 -7.31 -7.16 -21.24
CA GLU A 114 -6.14 -6.58 -20.59
C GLU A 114 -6.53 -5.77 -19.34
N TYR A 115 -5.62 -5.67 -18.37
CA TYR A 115 -5.82 -4.82 -17.20
C TYR A 115 -5.25 -3.44 -17.47
N VAL A 116 -6.09 -2.41 -17.39
CA VAL A 116 -5.69 -1.00 -17.54
C VAL A 116 -5.80 -0.27 -16.19
N PRO A 117 -4.91 0.70 -15.89
CA PRO A 117 -4.96 1.45 -14.64
C PRO A 117 -6.31 2.14 -14.43
N LEU A 118 -6.82 2.07 -13.21
CA LEU A 118 -8.04 2.74 -12.81
C LEU A 118 -7.69 3.96 -11.95
N ASN A 119 -7.37 5.07 -12.62
CA ASN A 119 -6.87 6.28 -11.98
C ASN A 119 -7.90 6.92 -11.06
N ASP A 120 -7.41 7.41 -9.92
CA ASP A 120 -8.21 8.23 -9.03
C ASP A 120 -8.62 9.54 -9.73
N VAL A 121 -9.90 9.89 -9.67
CA VAL A 121 -10.46 11.05 -10.37
C VAL A 121 -9.98 12.39 -9.82
N ASP A 122 -9.54 12.43 -8.57
CA ASP A 122 -9.10 13.65 -7.89
C ASP A 122 -7.60 13.88 -8.13
N THR A 123 -6.79 12.82 -8.14
CA THR A 123 -5.32 12.93 -8.31
C THR A 123 -4.84 12.63 -9.72
N GLY A 124 -5.62 11.91 -10.53
CA GLY A 124 -5.26 11.49 -11.89
C GLY A 124 -4.25 10.34 -11.96
N ILE A 125 -3.88 9.73 -10.83
CA ILE A 125 -2.88 8.65 -10.76
C ILE A 125 -3.48 7.38 -10.16
N ASN A 126 -2.90 6.22 -10.52
CA ASN A 126 -3.30 4.91 -9.98
C ASN A 126 -2.49 4.55 -8.72
N LEU A 127 -2.46 5.43 -7.73
CA LEU A 127 -1.73 5.18 -6.49
C LEU A 127 -2.43 5.86 -5.31
N THR A 128 -2.83 5.06 -4.32
CA THR A 128 -3.25 5.56 -3.01
C THR A 128 -2.28 5.06 -1.95
N GLU A 129 -1.63 5.98 -1.24
CA GLU A 129 -0.71 5.68 -0.15
C GLU A 129 -1.24 6.27 1.17
N GLN A 130 -1.55 5.42 2.15
CA GLN A 130 -2.05 5.87 3.47
C GLN A 130 -1.60 4.94 4.60
N PRO A 131 -1.33 5.45 5.82
CA PRO A 131 -0.90 4.64 6.97
C PRO A 131 -1.87 3.52 7.41
N TYR A 132 -3.15 3.70 7.10
CA TYR A 132 -4.22 2.84 7.62
C TYR A 132 -5.48 2.83 6.75
N TYR A 133 -6.09 4.00 6.52
CA TYR A 133 -7.35 4.09 5.77
C TYR A 133 -7.08 4.47 4.32
N LEU A 134 -7.29 3.52 3.41
CA LEU A 134 -7.18 3.73 1.98
C LEU A 134 -8.54 4.15 1.43
N SER A 135 -8.54 5.13 0.53
CA SER A 135 -9.75 5.58 -0.14
C SER A 135 -9.37 6.13 -1.51
N THR A 136 -9.99 5.60 -2.56
CA THR A 136 -9.84 6.12 -3.92
C THR A 136 -11.18 6.25 -4.60
N THR A 137 -11.32 7.26 -5.45
CA THR A 137 -12.54 7.55 -6.19
C THR A 137 -12.27 7.39 -7.66
N VAL A 138 -13.03 6.56 -8.36
CA VAL A 138 -12.80 6.16 -9.75
C VAL A 138 -14.11 6.19 -10.54
N ASP A 139 -14.03 6.35 -11.86
CA ASP A 139 -15.19 6.25 -12.75
C ASP A 139 -15.16 4.89 -13.47
N LEU A 140 -16.18 4.04 -13.25
CA LEU A 140 -16.29 2.74 -13.91
C LEU A 140 -16.95 2.89 -15.30
N GLU A 141 -16.43 2.18 -16.30
CA GLU A 141 -16.82 2.40 -17.70
C GLU A 141 -18.09 1.65 -18.11
N TYR A 142 -18.25 0.40 -17.68
CA TYR A 142 -19.32 -0.46 -18.17
C TYR A 142 -20.62 -0.25 -17.38
N ILE A 143 -21.65 0.22 -18.10
CA ILE A 143 -23.01 0.45 -17.59
C ILE A 143 -23.99 -0.46 -18.33
N GLY A 144 -24.95 -1.03 -17.59
CA GLY A 144 -26.12 -1.67 -18.16
C GLY A 144 -26.36 -3.09 -17.65
N LEU A 145 -27.49 -3.66 -18.08
CA LEU A 145 -27.84 -5.03 -17.73
C LEU A 145 -26.81 -5.99 -18.36
N ASN A 146 -26.28 -6.91 -17.56
CA ASN A 146 -25.24 -7.88 -17.97
C ASN A 146 -23.91 -7.25 -18.40
N LYS A 147 -23.65 -6.01 -18.01
CA LYS A 147 -22.34 -5.36 -18.15
C LYS A 147 -21.63 -5.38 -16.80
N VAL A 148 -20.43 -5.97 -16.77
CA VAL A 148 -19.63 -6.17 -15.56
C VAL A 148 -18.30 -5.47 -15.73
N ASN A 149 -17.86 -4.78 -14.70
CA ASN A 149 -16.51 -4.27 -14.55
C ASN A 149 -15.74 -5.28 -13.69
N ASP A 150 -14.76 -5.95 -14.28
CA ASP A 150 -13.81 -6.77 -13.54
C ASP A 150 -12.70 -5.86 -13.01
N VAL A 151 -12.77 -5.52 -11.73
CA VAL A 151 -11.82 -4.64 -11.06
C VAL A 151 -10.85 -5.47 -10.25
N ARG A 152 -9.55 -5.28 -10.47
CA ARG A 152 -8.48 -5.86 -9.68
C ARG A 152 -7.90 -4.81 -8.74
N ILE A 153 -7.74 -5.19 -7.48
CA ILE A 153 -7.19 -4.33 -6.44
C ILE A 153 -5.99 -5.02 -5.85
N ILE A 154 -4.86 -4.31 -5.82
CA ILE A 154 -3.57 -4.79 -5.34
C ILE A 154 -3.19 -3.94 -4.16
N ILE A 155 -2.97 -4.57 -3.01
CA ILE A 155 -2.61 -3.89 -1.76
C ILE A 155 -1.36 -4.54 -1.18
N PHE A 156 -0.43 -3.71 -0.72
CA PHE A 156 0.80 -4.14 -0.04
C PHE A 156 1.31 -3.03 0.88
N ARG A 157 2.30 -3.33 1.72
CA ARG A 157 3.00 -2.32 2.53
C ARG A 157 4.13 -1.70 1.74
N LYS A 158 4.37 -0.40 1.89
CA LYS A 158 5.41 0.31 1.12
C LYS A 158 6.80 -0.32 1.27
N SER A 159 7.16 -0.79 2.47
CA SER A 159 8.42 -1.50 2.69
C SER A 159 8.58 -2.80 1.88
N ASP A 160 7.48 -3.41 1.46
CA ASP A 160 7.47 -4.65 0.67
C ASP A 160 7.59 -4.40 -0.84
N ALA A 161 7.53 -3.15 -1.31
CA ALA A 161 7.46 -2.84 -2.74
C ALA A 161 8.66 -3.35 -3.56
N GLY A 162 9.82 -3.53 -2.92
CA GLY A 162 11.02 -4.10 -3.55
C GLY A 162 11.03 -5.62 -3.67
N ASN A 163 10.08 -6.33 -3.03
CA ASN A 163 10.00 -7.79 -3.08
C ASN A 163 8.56 -8.30 -2.86
N LEU A 164 7.66 -8.05 -3.82
CA LEU A 164 6.28 -8.54 -3.74
C LEU A 164 6.18 -10.02 -4.12
N VAL A 165 5.59 -10.83 -3.23
CA VAL A 165 5.45 -12.28 -3.37
C VAL A 165 3.99 -12.70 -3.22
N LYS A 166 3.44 -13.38 -4.24
CA LYS A 166 2.08 -13.94 -4.22
C LYS A 166 1.89 -14.84 -3.00
N GLY A 167 0.84 -14.62 -2.22
CA GLY A 167 0.57 -15.39 -1.01
C GLY A 167 1.43 -15.04 0.20
N GLY A 168 2.36 -14.08 0.07
CA GLY A 168 3.20 -13.57 1.16
C GLY A 168 2.77 -12.19 1.66
N ASN A 169 3.19 -11.15 0.95
CA ASN A 169 3.09 -9.74 1.39
C ASN A 169 2.25 -8.85 0.45
N VAL A 170 1.50 -9.46 -0.47
CA VAL A 170 0.61 -8.78 -1.40
C VAL A 170 -0.80 -9.39 -1.33
N GLN A 171 -1.80 -8.53 -1.15
CA GLN A 171 -3.21 -8.88 -1.29
C GLN A 171 -3.66 -8.53 -2.71
N ILE A 172 -4.29 -9.48 -3.39
CA ILE A 172 -4.84 -9.30 -4.74
C ILE A 172 -6.28 -9.77 -4.71
N GLU A 173 -7.19 -8.83 -4.91
CA GLU A 173 -8.63 -9.07 -4.87
C GLU A 173 -9.26 -8.69 -6.21
N ASN A 174 -10.12 -9.56 -6.74
CA ASN A 174 -10.84 -9.34 -7.98
C ASN A 174 -12.33 -9.16 -7.65
N LEU A 175 -12.89 -8.01 -8.02
CA LEU A 175 -14.28 -7.64 -7.78
C LEU A 175 -15.04 -7.55 -9.11
N GLN A 176 -16.24 -8.12 -9.13
CA GLN A 176 -17.16 -7.99 -10.27
C GLN A 176 -18.24 -6.98 -9.93
N ILE A 177 -18.23 -5.84 -10.62
CA ILE A 177 -19.11 -4.70 -10.30
C ILE A 177 -19.99 -4.41 -11.51
N SER A 178 -21.30 -4.58 -11.33
CA SER A 178 -22.31 -4.18 -12.31
C SER A 178 -23.16 -3.04 -11.75
N PHE A 179 -23.50 -2.09 -12.61
CA PHE A 179 -24.40 -0.99 -12.26
C PHE A 179 -25.16 -0.49 -13.48
N ARG A 180 -26.27 0.20 -13.23
CA ARG A 180 -27.12 0.79 -14.26
C ARG A 180 -27.19 2.30 -14.10
N ASP A 181 -27.67 2.99 -15.11
CA ASP A 181 -28.04 4.38 -14.97
C ASP A 181 -29.10 4.59 -13.89
N TRP A 182 -29.00 5.75 -13.24
CA TRP A 182 -30.04 6.22 -12.33
C TRP A 182 -31.35 6.39 -13.10
N ASN A 183 -32.42 5.81 -12.57
CA ASN A 183 -33.76 6.04 -13.08
C ASN A 183 -34.23 7.46 -12.70
N PHE A 184 -35.37 7.88 -13.24
CA PHE A 184 -35.89 9.21 -13.01
C PHE A 184 -36.11 9.52 -11.52
N ILE A 185 -36.66 8.58 -10.76
CA ILE A 185 -36.95 8.74 -9.33
C ILE A 185 -35.64 8.90 -8.54
N GLU A 186 -34.64 8.06 -8.80
CA GLU A 186 -33.32 8.14 -8.17
C GLU A 186 -32.62 9.48 -8.48
N LYS A 187 -32.72 9.96 -9.73
CA LYS A 187 -32.17 11.27 -10.12
C LYS A 187 -32.80 12.41 -9.34
N VAL A 188 -34.12 12.39 -9.15
CA VAL A 188 -34.85 13.38 -8.36
C VAL A 188 -34.41 13.32 -6.90
N GLU A 189 -34.31 12.13 -6.32
CA GLU A 189 -33.87 11.93 -4.93
C GLU A 189 -32.44 12.45 -4.71
N ILE A 190 -31.50 12.09 -5.59
CA ILE A 190 -30.10 12.55 -5.52
C ILE A 190 -30.04 14.07 -5.61
N THR A 191 -30.79 14.66 -6.54
CA THR A 191 -30.82 16.13 -6.70
C THR A 191 -31.35 16.80 -5.45
N PHE A 192 -32.43 16.27 -4.86
CA PHE A 192 -33.02 16.81 -3.64
C PHE A 192 -32.08 16.70 -2.43
N LYS A 193 -31.41 15.56 -2.26
CA LYS A 193 -30.38 15.37 -1.21
C LYS A 193 -29.25 16.39 -1.34
N ASN A 194 -28.73 16.58 -2.55
CA ASN A 194 -27.67 17.54 -2.82
C ASN A 194 -28.09 19.00 -2.53
N LEU A 195 -29.36 19.36 -2.76
CA LEU A 195 -29.89 20.69 -2.45
C LEU A 195 -30.12 20.91 -0.94
N THR A 196 -30.49 19.86 -0.22
CA THR A 196 -30.88 19.95 1.20
C THR A 196 -29.75 19.64 2.18
N GLY A 197 -28.61 19.15 1.69
CA GLY A 197 -27.47 18.74 2.53
C GLY A 197 -27.78 17.53 3.41
N LYS A 198 -28.81 16.75 3.05
CA LYS A 198 -29.26 15.54 3.74
C LYS A 198 -28.91 14.29 2.96
#